data_AF-A0AAD1VQZ9-F1
#
_entry.id   AF-A0AAD1VQZ9-F1
#
_cell.length_a   1.000
_cell.length_b   1.000
_cell.length_c   1.000
_cell.angle_alpha   90.00
_cell.angle_beta   90.00
_cell.angle_gamma   90.00
#
_symmetry.space_group_name_H-M   'P 1'
#
loop_
_entity.id
_entity.type
_entity.pdbx_description
1 polymer ?
#
loop_
_entity_poly.entity_id
_entity_poly.type
_entity_poly.pdbx_seq_one_letter_code
_entity_poly.pdbx_strand_id
1 'polypeptide(L)'
;MVPAQEDSDLASEESNRDEPQYTAKQGDTNKTPPPADWRQTSRRAIPETHPDLTPASKAYIQNMLAEIKAFFTADTALWRKDMGVMTARLRMLEEAGDTTRGKQDDLKAEVGKLKQANLTMESRLAVLEDSKRQQNLRVRGVPEDAAEAEIPHYFRRLISSMLPQPKAKAIHLAYN
;
A
#
# COMPACT_ATOMS: atom_id res chain seq x y z
N MET A 1 -39.23 6.23 2.58
CA MET A 1 -40.08 5.36 1.73
C MET A 1 -40.22 6.02 0.38
N VAL A 2 -40.25 5.19 -0.66
CA VAL A 2 -40.21 5.46 -2.12
C VAL A 2 -38.79 5.46 -2.74
N PRO A 3 -38.54 4.59 -3.75
CA PRO A 3 -37.21 4.21 -4.27
C PRO A 3 -36.95 4.66 -5.73
N ALA A 4 -35.73 4.45 -6.23
CA ALA A 4 -35.33 4.24 -7.63
C ALA A 4 -33.80 4.05 -7.63
N GLN A 5 -33.23 2.85 -7.75
CA GLN A 5 -32.87 2.18 -9.01
C GLN A 5 -32.73 3.12 -10.21
N GLU A 6 -31.49 3.34 -10.62
CA GLU A 6 -31.10 3.35 -12.03
C GLU A 6 -29.66 2.81 -12.11
N ASP A 7 -29.55 1.62 -12.69
CA ASP A 7 -28.32 1.07 -13.23
C ASP A 7 -27.82 2.00 -14.34
N SER A 8 -26.55 2.36 -14.29
CA SER A 8 -25.87 2.98 -15.44
C SER A 8 -24.55 2.25 -15.64
N ASP A 9 -24.62 1.22 -16.47
CA ASP A 9 -23.51 0.69 -17.24
C ASP A 9 -22.97 1.82 -18.12
N LEU A 10 -21.91 2.48 -17.65
CA LEU A 10 -21.04 3.28 -18.50
C LEU A 10 -19.68 2.60 -18.58
N ALA A 11 -19.61 1.67 -19.53
CA ALA A 11 -18.38 1.43 -20.26
C ALA A 11 -17.89 2.78 -20.83
N SER A 12 -16.72 3.22 -20.39
CA SER A 12 -16.01 4.34 -20.99
C SER A 12 -14.57 3.91 -21.21
N GLU A 13 -14.36 3.45 -22.43
CA GLU A 13 -13.27 3.85 -23.33
C GLU A 13 -11.93 4.21 -22.70
N GLU A 14 -10.95 3.38 -23.01
CA GLU A 14 -9.61 3.77 -23.48
C GLU A 14 -9.12 5.16 -23.06
N SER A 15 -8.33 5.18 -21.99
CA SER A 15 -7.26 6.15 -21.88
C SER A 15 -5.97 5.38 -21.62
N ASN A 16 -5.31 5.02 -22.72
CA ASN A 16 -3.88 4.73 -22.75
C ASN A 16 -3.16 5.95 -22.16
N ARG A 17 -2.94 5.91 -20.85
CA ARG A 17 -1.93 6.75 -20.20
C ARG A 17 -0.63 5.98 -20.27
N ASP A 18 0.10 6.25 -21.34
CA ASP A 18 1.53 5.98 -21.43
C ASP A 18 2.22 6.65 -20.23
N GLU A 19 2.48 5.87 -19.19
CA GLU A 19 3.49 6.23 -18.20
C GLU A 19 4.85 6.27 -18.90
N PRO A 20 5.60 7.38 -18.87
CA PRO A 20 6.98 7.34 -19.31
C PRO A 20 7.77 6.50 -18.31
N GLN A 21 8.02 5.24 -18.67
CA GLN A 21 9.05 4.42 -18.05
C GLN A 21 10.41 5.12 -18.26
N TYR A 22 10.87 5.85 -17.24
CA TYR A 22 12.27 6.26 -17.16
C TYR A 22 13.13 5.02 -16.89
N THR A 23 13.43 4.30 -17.97
CA THR A 23 14.54 3.35 -17.98
C THR A 23 15.82 4.16 -17.90
N ALA A 24 16.47 4.16 -16.73
CA ALA A 24 17.84 4.62 -16.58
C ALA A 24 18.74 3.70 -17.40
N LYS A 25 18.94 4.03 -18.68
CA LYS A 25 20.00 3.42 -19.47
C LYS A 25 21.34 3.95 -18.96
N GLN A 26 21.95 3.14 -18.10
CA GLN A 26 23.38 3.16 -17.86
C GLN A 26 24.12 3.14 -19.20
N GLY A 27 25.07 4.07 -19.33
CA GLY A 27 26.31 3.83 -20.06
C GLY A 27 26.20 3.79 -21.57
N ASP A 28 25.97 4.94 -22.19
CA ASP A 28 26.71 5.26 -23.41
C ASP A 28 26.92 6.78 -23.46
N THR A 29 27.87 7.25 -22.65
CA THR A 29 28.47 8.57 -22.86
C THR A 29 29.20 8.48 -24.19
N ASN A 30 28.46 8.74 -25.26
CA ASN A 30 28.97 8.93 -26.59
C ASN A 30 30.15 9.90 -26.47
N LYS A 31 31.35 9.32 -26.54
CA LYS A 31 32.59 10.03 -26.81
C LYS A 31 32.47 10.52 -28.24
N THR A 32 31.64 11.53 -28.48
CA THR A 32 31.81 12.36 -29.65
C THR A 32 33.03 13.23 -29.31
N PRO A 33 34.22 12.95 -29.86
CA PRO A 33 35.30 13.91 -29.72
C PRO A 33 34.77 15.24 -30.25
N PRO A 34 35.03 16.36 -29.56
CA PRO A 34 34.61 17.65 -30.08
C PRO A 34 35.21 17.80 -31.48
N PRO A 35 34.42 18.25 -32.48
CA PRO A 35 34.83 18.27 -33.89
C PRO A 35 36.18 18.94 -34.02
N ALA A 36 37.13 18.35 -34.77
CA ALA A 36 38.55 18.73 -34.82
C ALA A 36 38.81 20.24 -35.01
N ASP A 37 37.80 20.96 -35.51
CA ASP A 37 37.85 22.37 -35.87
C ASP A 37 37.38 23.32 -34.74
N TRP A 38 36.91 22.82 -33.59
CA TRP A 38 36.52 23.68 -32.46
C TRP A 38 37.71 24.48 -31.88
N ARG A 39 38.92 23.93 -32.02
CA ARG A 39 40.17 24.63 -31.69
C ARG A 39 40.62 25.59 -32.79
N GLN A 40 40.10 25.47 -34.01
CA GLN A 40 40.44 26.35 -35.14
C GLN A 40 39.61 27.63 -35.17
N THR A 41 38.32 27.59 -34.80
CA THR A 41 37.51 28.82 -34.70
C THR A 41 37.90 29.72 -33.53
N SER A 42 38.60 29.18 -32.53
CA SER A 42 39.21 29.96 -31.45
C SER A 42 40.61 30.52 -31.80
N ARG A 43 41.16 30.19 -32.98
CA ARG A 43 42.42 30.74 -33.52
C ARG A 43 42.18 31.79 -34.61
N ARG A 44 41.10 32.57 -34.51
CA ARG A 44 41.17 33.90 -35.14
C ARG A 44 42.24 34.68 -34.40
N ALA A 45 43.31 35.00 -35.12
CA ALA A 45 44.38 35.84 -34.65
C ALA A 45 43.77 37.08 -33.98
N ILE A 46 43.98 37.21 -32.68
CA ILE A 46 43.77 38.47 -31.98
C ILE A 46 44.67 39.45 -32.74
N PRO A 47 44.13 40.53 -33.36
CA PRO A 47 44.96 41.48 -34.06
C PRO A 47 46.05 41.97 -33.10
N GLU A 48 47.32 41.74 -33.46
CA GLU A 48 48.49 42.23 -32.73
C GLU A 48 48.56 43.76 -32.86
N THR A 49 47.67 44.46 -32.17
CA THR A 49 47.75 45.89 -31.89
C THR A 49 47.04 46.12 -30.56
N HIS A 50 47.62 45.58 -29.48
CA HIS A 50 47.40 46.23 -28.19
C HIS A 50 48.37 47.41 -28.13
N PRO A 51 47.90 48.67 -28.00
CA PRO A 51 48.80 49.75 -27.61
C PRO A 51 49.47 49.30 -26.30
N ASP A 52 50.79 49.41 -26.22
CA ASP A 52 51.60 48.95 -25.10
C ASP A 52 50.86 49.13 -23.78
N LEU A 53 50.28 48.03 -23.27
CA LEU A 53 49.64 48.01 -21.96
C LEU A 53 50.74 48.37 -20.99
N THR A 54 50.64 49.56 -20.38
CA THR A 54 51.59 49.99 -19.37
C THR A 54 51.71 48.89 -18.31
N PRO A 55 52.89 48.67 -17.69
CA PRO A 55 53.06 47.65 -16.66
C PRO A 55 51.96 47.69 -15.57
N ALA A 56 51.46 48.89 -15.25
CA ALA A 56 50.33 49.10 -14.34
C ALA A 56 49.02 48.49 -14.84
N SER A 57 48.65 48.71 -16.11
CA SER A 57 47.44 48.14 -16.71
C SER A 57 47.50 46.61 -16.82
N LYS A 58 48.68 46.05 -17.11
CA LYS A 58 48.90 44.59 -17.11
C LYS A 58 48.74 43.99 -15.72
N ALA A 59 49.31 44.63 -14.70
CA ALA A 59 49.14 44.22 -13.30
C ALA A 59 47.68 44.29 -12.83
N TYR A 60 46.96 45.35 -13.23
CA TYR A 60 45.53 45.49 -12.93
C TYR A 60 44.69 44.37 -13.54
N ILE A 61 44.89 44.07 -14.83
CA ILE A 61 44.17 42.97 -15.50
C ILE A 61 44.50 41.62 -14.86
N GLN A 62 45.76 41.37 -14.49
CA GLN A 62 46.16 40.15 -13.80
C GLN A 62 45.50 40.00 -12.43
N ASN A 63 45.40 41.09 -11.66
CA ASN A 63 44.68 41.09 -10.38
C ASN A 63 43.19 40.82 -10.57
N MET A 64 42.52 41.46 -11.53
CA MET A 64 41.11 41.17 -11.82
C MET A 64 40.90 39.71 -12.22
N LEU A 65 41.78 39.14 -13.05
CA LEU A 65 41.69 37.73 -13.43
C LEU A 65 41.92 36.79 -12.23
N ALA A 66 42.80 37.15 -11.31
CA ALA A 66 43.04 36.40 -10.09
C ALA A 66 41.82 36.44 -9.15
N GLU A 67 41.20 37.61 -8.99
CA GLU A 67 39.97 37.80 -8.20
C GLU A 67 38.79 37.03 -8.78
N ILE A 68 38.58 37.11 -10.11
CA ILE A 68 37.55 36.35 -10.82
C ILE A 68 37.78 34.85 -10.62
N LYS A 69 39.03 34.37 -10.76
CA LYS A 69 39.35 32.96 -10.53
C LYS A 69 39.11 32.53 -9.09
N ALA A 70 39.46 33.36 -8.12
CA ALA A 70 39.20 33.11 -6.70
C ALA A 70 37.69 33.02 -6.42
N PHE A 71 36.90 33.94 -6.98
CA PHE A 71 35.44 33.94 -6.88
C PHE A 71 34.84 32.63 -7.42
N PHE A 72 35.17 32.23 -8.65
CA PHE A 72 34.65 30.97 -9.21
C PHE A 72 35.12 29.73 -8.42
N THR A 73 36.33 29.76 -7.88
CA THR A 73 36.83 28.64 -7.06
C THR A 73 36.08 28.53 -5.74
N ALA A 74 35.75 29.66 -5.11
CA ALA A 74 34.96 29.71 -3.89
C ALA A 74 33.50 29.27 -4.14
N ASP A 75 32.88 29.77 -5.21
CA ASP A 75 31.52 29.40 -5.59
C ASP A 75 31.42 27.90 -5.90
N THR A 76 32.32 27.36 -6.74
CA THR A 76 32.34 25.92 -7.04
C THR A 76 32.59 25.05 -5.79
N ALA A 77 33.38 25.52 -4.82
CA ALA A 77 33.54 24.83 -3.55
C ALA A 77 32.26 24.80 -2.71
N LEU A 78 31.50 25.90 -2.69
CA LEU A 78 30.19 25.97 -2.03
C LEU A 78 29.19 25.02 -2.68
N TRP A 79 29.09 25.04 -4.02
CA TRP A 79 28.22 24.12 -4.76
C TRP A 79 28.55 22.65 -4.49
N ARG A 80 29.84 22.27 -4.44
CA ARG A 80 30.24 20.89 -4.10
C ARG A 80 29.84 20.50 -2.69
N LYS A 81 29.96 21.41 -1.73
CA LYS A 81 29.54 21.17 -0.35
C LYS A 81 28.03 20.95 -0.27
N ASP A 82 27.25 21.81 -0.91
CA ASP A 82 25.79 21.73 -0.91
C ASP A 82 25.30 20.47 -1.62
N MET A 83 25.92 20.10 -2.75
CA MET A 83 25.66 18.83 -3.42
C MET A 83 25.98 17.64 -2.50
N GLY A 84 27.10 17.67 -1.78
CA GLY A 84 27.44 16.61 -0.81
C GLY A 84 26.38 16.46 0.30
N VAL A 85 25.86 17.58 0.81
CA VAL A 85 24.76 17.56 1.79
C VAL A 85 23.47 17.00 1.19
N MET A 86 23.13 17.39 -0.04
CA MET A 86 21.94 16.87 -0.72
C MET A 86 22.04 15.38 -1.00
N THR A 87 23.19 14.89 -1.46
CA THR A 87 23.41 13.45 -1.67
C THR A 87 23.28 12.67 -0.38
N ALA A 88 23.83 13.17 0.73
CA ALA A 88 23.69 12.53 2.04
C ALA A 88 22.21 12.48 2.48
N ARG A 89 21.45 13.57 2.28
CA ARG A 89 20.01 13.60 2.59
C ARG A 89 19.20 12.64 1.73
N LEU A 90 19.49 12.55 0.44
CA LEU A 90 18.83 11.60 -0.46
C LEU A 90 19.06 10.16 0.00
N ARG A 91 20.31 9.81 0.34
CA ARG A 91 20.63 8.49 0.88
C ARG A 91 19.86 8.17 2.17
N MET A 92 19.76 9.12 3.10
CA MET A 92 18.98 8.93 4.32
C MET A 92 17.49 8.72 4.04
N LEU A 93 16.94 9.43 3.04
CA LEU A 93 15.55 9.27 2.62
C LEU A 93 15.31 7.91 1.95
N GLU A 94 16.26 7.42 1.15
CA GLU A 94 16.21 6.07 0.56
C GLU A 94 16.21 4.99 1.66
N GLU A 95 17.14 5.07 2.61
CA GLU A 95 17.23 4.14 3.74
C GLU A 95 15.95 4.16 4.62
N ALA A 96 15.39 5.35 4.85
CA ALA A 96 14.12 5.51 5.56
C ALA A 96 12.93 4.94 4.77
N GLY A 97 12.93 5.12 3.44
CA GLY A 97 11.94 4.56 2.53
C GLY A 97 11.94 3.03 2.55
N ASP A 98 13.11 2.42 2.46
CA ASP A 98 13.28 0.96 2.52
C ASP A 98 12.84 0.40 3.87
N THR A 99 13.20 1.07 4.97
CA THR A 99 12.75 0.69 6.32
C THR A 99 11.22 0.76 6.45
N THR A 100 10.61 1.80 5.88
CA THR A 100 9.14 1.98 5.91
C THR A 100 8.44 0.91 5.08
N ARG A 101 8.98 0.58 3.90
CA ARG A 101 8.46 -0.50 3.06
C ARG A 101 8.54 -1.86 3.76
N GLY A 102 9.66 -2.17 4.42
CA GLY A 102 9.79 -3.39 5.21
C GLY A 102 8.72 -3.51 6.31
N LYS A 103 8.52 -2.43 7.08
CA LYS A 103 7.45 -2.38 8.11
C LYS A 103 6.05 -2.54 7.52
N GLN A 104 5.81 -1.99 6.33
CA GLN A 104 4.53 -2.13 5.65
C GLN A 104 4.27 -3.59 5.23
N ASP A 105 5.29 -4.29 4.75
CA ASP A 105 5.19 -5.70 4.38
C ASP A 105 4.94 -6.59 5.60
N ASP A 106 5.63 -6.32 6.72
CA ASP A 106 5.40 -7.01 8.00
C ASP A 106 3.96 -6.83 8.49
N LEU A 107 3.47 -5.58 8.51
CA LEU A 107 2.08 -5.29 8.89
C LEU A 107 1.07 -5.98 7.98
N LYS A 108 1.31 -6.01 6.67
CA LYS A 108 0.44 -6.70 5.71
C LYS A 108 0.39 -8.20 6.00
N ALA A 109 1.52 -8.81 6.37
CA ALA A 109 1.57 -10.21 6.76
C ALA A 109 0.82 -10.48 8.07
N GLU A 110 0.93 -9.60 9.07
CA GLU A 110 0.18 -9.70 10.32
C GLU A 110 -1.33 -9.56 10.12
N VAL A 111 -1.76 -8.57 9.32
CA VAL A 111 -3.18 -8.41 8.96
C VAL A 111 -3.71 -9.66 8.25
N GLY A 112 -2.91 -10.26 7.35
CA GLY A 112 -3.25 -11.54 6.71
C GLY A 112 -3.49 -12.67 7.72
N LYS A 113 -2.60 -12.81 8.71
CA LYS A 113 -2.74 -13.81 9.79
C LYS A 113 -3.99 -13.53 10.65
N LEU A 114 -4.23 -12.28 11.02
CA LEU A 114 -5.41 -11.88 11.81
C LEU A 114 -6.70 -12.15 11.05
N LYS A 115 -6.76 -11.87 9.75
CA LYS A 115 -7.91 -12.18 8.91
C LYS A 115 -8.19 -13.68 8.86
N GLN A 116 -7.15 -14.50 8.72
CA GLN A 116 -7.28 -15.96 8.73
C GLN A 116 -7.76 -16.48 10.09
N ALA A 117 -7.22 -15.93 11.18
CA ALA A 117 -7.65 -16.27 12.54
C ALA A 117 -9.12 -15.89 12.75
N ASN A 118 -9.55 -14.72 12.28
CA ASN A 118 -10.93 -14.28 12.38
C ASN A 118 -11.89 -15.21 11.62
N LEU A 119 -11.60 -15.54 10.36
CA LEU A 119 -12.39 -16.53 9.59
C LEU A 119 -12.47 -17.90 10.29
N THR A 120 -11.38 -18.32 10.91
CA THR A 120 -11.35 -19.56 11.69
C THR A 120 -12.23 -19.45 12.95
N MET A 121 -12.26 -18.31 13.62
CA MET A 121 -13.14 -18.08 14.77
C MET A 121 -14.61 -18.01 14.36
N GLU A 122 -14.94 -17.30 13.28
CA GLU A 122 -16.30 -17.22 12.74
C GLU A 122 -16.84 -18.60 12.35
N SER A 123 -16.04 -19.42 11.65
CA SER A 123 -16.44 -20.80 11.32
C SER A 123 -16.66 -21.67 12.56
N ARG A 124 -15.81 -21.54 13.58
CA ARG A 124 -15.99 -22.27 14.86
C ARG A 124 -17.26 -21.82 15.59
N LEU A 125 -17.56 -20.52 15.59
CA LEU A 125 -18.79 -19.98 16.17
C LEU A 125 -20.02 -20.51 15.44
N ALA A 126 -20.00 -20.55 14.11
CA ALA A 126 -21.09 -21.15 13.32
C ALA A 126 -21.32 -22.62 13.70
N VAL A 127 -20.26 -23.42 13.84
CA VAL A 127 -20.37 -24.82 14.28
C VAL A 127 -20.96 -24.94 15.68
N LEU A 128 -20.55 -24.08 16.62
CA LEU A 128 -21.10 -24.05 17.97
C LEU A 128 -22.57 -23.64 18.00
N GLU A 129 -22.96 -22.65 17.19
CA GLU A 129 -24.35 -22.24 17.05
C GLU A 129 -25.21 -23.35 16.47
N ASP A 130 -24.73 -24.04 15.43
CA ASP A 130 -25.44 -25.16 14.83
C ASP A 130 -25.58 -26.32 15.82
N SER A 131 -24.51 -26.66 16.55
CA SER A 131 -24.55 -27.67 17.61
C SER A 131 -25.59 -27.31 18.69
N LYS A 132 -25.61 -26.04 19.11
CA LYS A 132 -26.62 -25.53 20.06
C LYS A 132 -28.03 -25.63 19.48
N ARG A 133 -28.23 -25.31 18.19
CA ARG A 133 -29.54 -25.41 17.53
C ARG A 133 -30.01 -26.86 17.37
N GLN A 134 -29.11 -27.81 17.10
CA GLN A 134 -29.46 -29.23 17.00
C GLN A 134 -30.03 -29.79 18.32
N GLN A 135 -29.57 -29.27 19.46
CA GLN A 135 -30.09 -29.66 20.78
C GLN A 135 -31.40 -28.95 21.14
N ASN A 136 -31.79 -27.90 20.41
CA ASN A 136 -32.95 -27.07 20.72
C ASN A 136 -34.06 -27.27 19.68
N LEU A 137 -35.23 -27.72 20.14
CA LEU A 137 -36.41 -27.84 19.29
C LEU A 137 -37.20 -26.51 19.31
N ARG A 138 -37.44 -25.91 18.14
CA ARG A 138 -38.36 -24.77 18.01
C ARG A 138 -39.79 -25.27 17.82
N VAL A 139 -40.62 -25.09 18.84
CA VAL A 139 -42.06 -25.39 18.79
C VAL A 139 -42.81 -24.12 18.42
N ARG A 140 -43.62 -24.16 17.35
CA ARG A 140 -44.47 -23.04 16.90
C ARG A 140 -45.93 -23.33 17.22
N GLY A 141 -46.74 -22.29 17.43
CA GLY A 141 -48.17 -22.43 17.72
C GLY A 141 -48.52 -22.66 19.20
N VAL A 142 -47.60 -22.33 20.11
CA VAL A 142 -47.92 -22.20 21.54
C VAL A 142 -48.77 -20.93 21.73
N PRO A 143 -49.91 -20.99 22.45
CA PRO A 143 -50.73 -19.80 22.71
C PRO A 143 -49.91 -18.69 23.38
N GLU A 144 -50.07 -17.44 22.93
CA GLU A 144 -49.31 -16.30 23.47
C GLU A 144 -49.65 -16.01 24.94
N ASP A 145 -50.87 -16.35 25.37
CA ASP A 145 -51.36 -16.17 26.75
C ASP A 145 -50.91 -17.29 27.70
N ALA A 146 -50.20 -18.32 27.21
CA ALA A 146 -49.78 -19.45 28.03
C ALA A 146 -48.70 -19.01 29.03
N ALA A 147 -48.93 -19.27 30.32
CA ALA A 147 -47.93 -19.02 31.35
C ALA A 147 -46.70 -19.93 31.12
N GLU A 148 -45.50 -19.43 31.41
CA GLU A 148 -44.24 -20.16 31.18
C GLU A 148 -44.21 -21.53 31.90
N ALA A 149 -44.87 -21.62 33.06
CA ALA A 149 -45.05 -22.85 33.82
C ALA A 149 -45.91 -23.92 33.11
N GLU A 150 -46.75 -23.54 32.16
CA GLU A 150 -47.65 -24.44 31.43
C GLU A 150 -47.03 -25.00 30.15
N ILE A 151 -45.96 -24.38 29.63
CA ILE A 151 -45.25 -24.78 28.40
C ILE A 151 -44.86 -26.28 28.42
N PRO A 152 -44.29 -26.85 29.51
CA PRO A 152 -43.97 -28.27 29.56
C PRO A 152 -45.20 -29.18 29.41
N HIS A 153 -46.36 -28.73 29.87
CA HIS A 153 -47.62 -29.48 29.78
C HIS A 153 -48.14 -29.50 28.34
N TYR A 154 -48.11 -28.36 27.65
CA TYR A 154 -48.42 -28.29 26.21
C TYR A 154 -47.48 -29.16 25.38
N PHE A 155 -46.18 -29.13 25.69
CA PHE A 155 -45.19 -29.96 24.99
C PHE A 155 -45.45 -31.46 25.16
N ARG A 156 -45.78 -31.92 26.38
CA ARG A 156 -46.15 -33.33 26.63
C ARG A 156 -47.40 -33.74 25.85
N ARG A 157 -48.43 -32.89 25.84
CA ARG A 157 -49.66 -33.14 25.06
C ARG A 157 -49.34 -33.29 23.57
N LEU A 158 -48.55 -32.37 23.01
CA LEU A 158 -48.13 -32.42 21.62
C LEU A 158 -47.43 -33.75 21.29
N ILE A 159 -46.41 -34.13 22.08
CA ILE A 159 -45.69 -35.39 21.90
C ILE A 159 -46.64 -36.60 21.96
N SER A 160 -47.52 -36.64 22.97
CA SER A 160 -48.45 -37.76 23.16
C SER A 160 -49.49 -37.91 22.04
N SER A 161 -49.75 -36.84 21.29
CA SER A 161 -50.65 -36.85 20.14
C SER A 161 -49.96 -37.32 18.85
N MET A 162 -48.64 -37.11 18.74
CA MET A 162 -47.87 -37.41 17.53
C MET A 162 -47.11 -38.73 17.59
N LEU A 163 -46.70 -39.19 18.78
CA LEU A 163 -45.99 -40.45 18.95
C LEU A 163 -46.95 -41.54 19.46
N PRO A 164 -46.97 -42.73 18.85
CA PRO A 164 -47.76 -43.84 19.34
C PRO A 164 -47.31 -44.19 20.75
N GLN A 165 -48.23 -44.14 21.71
CA GLN A 165 -47.91 -44.51 23.08
C GLN A 165 -47.46 -45.97 23.11
N PRO A 166 -46.35 -46.29 23.78
CA PRO A 166 -45.97 -47.67 23.99
C PRO A 166 -47.11 -48.34 24.75
N LYS A 167 -47.82 -49.25 24.08
CA LYS A 167 -48.79 -50.12 24.75
C LYS A 167 -47.98 -50.89 25.78
N ALA A 168 -48.10 -50.51 27.05
CA ALA A 168 -47.57 -51.30 28.15
C ALA A 168 -48.21 -52.68 28.03
N LYS A 169 -47.51 -53.64 27.43
CA LYS A 169 -47.90 -55.04 27.50
C LYS A 169 -47.76 -55.38 28.98
N ALA A 170 -48.89 -55.56 29.65
CA ALA A 170 -48.94 -56.16 30.96
C ALA A 170 -48.30 -57.55 30.83
N ILE A 171 -47.03 -57.67 31.21
CA ILE A 171 -46.41 -58.97 31.46
C ILE A 171 -47.07 -59.43 32.76
N HIS A 172 -48.19 -60.14 32.64
CA HIS A 172 -48.65 -61.02 33.71
C HIS A 172 -47.59 -62.11 33.85
N LEU A 173 -46.62 -61.90 34.74
CA LEU A 173 -45.83 -62.97 35.30
C LEU A 173 -46.82 -63.86 36.09
N ALA A 174 -47.30 -64.90 35.43
CA ALA A 174 -47.85 -66.04 36.13
C ALA A 174 -46.69 -66.69 36.89
N TYR A 175 -46.66 -66.50 38.21
CA TYR A 175 -45.91 -67.35 39.11
C TYR A 175 -46.56 -68.74 39.08
N ASN A 176 -45.84 -69.71 38.54
CA ASN A 176 -46.01 -71.14 38.83
C ASN A 176 -44.69 -71.65 39.40
#